data_AF-A0A0B3AV57-F1
#
_entry.id   AF-A0A0B3AV57-F1
#
_cell.length_a   1.000
_cell.length_b   1.000
_cell.length_c   1.000
_cell.angle_alpha   90.00
_cell.angle_beta   90.00
_cell.angle_gamma   90.00
#
_symmetry.space_group_name_H-M   'P 1'
#
loop_
_entity.id
_entity.type
_entity.pdbx_description
1 polymer ?
#
loop_
_entity_poly.entity_id
_entity_poly.type
_entity_poly.pdbx_seq_one_letter_code
_entity_poly.pdbx_strand_id
1 'polypeptide(L)'
;MAGIKLWVKFLMFVSSFSPLMIIWGFEFKEIFFWKLSIFHITLIISLISIVSLVSIIESSRRDNNPQRLKINSIEDMNKVHIEYLLTYVFVFLPTSNISIFSFLVFIMVLLIVYLKSNLIYVNPVLSLLFYDVVKLKSEDEEIILITRRKDNLIKNENIKISILSKDVFVETKENER
;
A
#
# COMPACT_ATOMS: atom_id res chain seq x y z
N MET A 1 4.81 -27.88 -7.91
CA MET A 1 4.76 -26.57 -7.21
C MET A 1 4.29 -26.83 -5.79
N ALA A 2 5.18 -26.76 -4.80
CA ALA A 2 4.77 -26.91 -3.41
C ALA A 2 3.94 -25.68 -3.03
N GLY A 3 2.64 -25.88 -2.79
CA GLY A 3 1.76 -24.80 -2.35
C GLY A 3 2.22 -24.27 -0.98
N ILE A 4 2.02 -22.97 -0.75
CA ILE A 4 2.26 -22.35 0.56
C ILE A 4 1.44 -23.12 1.61
N LYS A 5 2.10 -23.52 2.71
CA LYS A 5 1.47 -24.26 3.81
C LYS A 5 0.28 -23.46 4.36
N LEU A 6 -0.85 -24.13 4.61
CA LEU A 6 -2.10 -23.48 5.03
C LEU A 6 -1.94 -22.62 6.28
N TRP A 7 -1.19 -23.10 7.27
CA TRP A 7 -0.93 -22.37 8.51
C TRP A 7 -0.16 -21.06 8.28
N VAL A 8 0.74 -21.01 7.29
CA VAL A 8 1.46 -19.78 6.90
C VAL A 8 0.48 -18.79 6.28
N LYS A 9 -0.40 -19.26 5.39
CA LYS A 9 -1.46 -18.41 4.81
C LYS A 9 -2.36 -17.82 5.89
N PHE A 10 -2.77 -18.64 6.86
CA PHE A 10 -3.60 -18.19 7.98
C PHE A 10 -2.87 -17.14 8.82
N LEU A 11 -1.59 -17.35 9.14
CA LEU A 11 -0.80 -16.38 9.88
C LEU A 11 -0.63 -15.06 9.11
N MET A 12 -0.34 -15.12 7.80
CA MET A 12 -0.25 -13.94 6.93
C MET A 12 -1.59 -13.19 6.87
N PHE A 13 -2.70 -13.92 6.84
CA PHE A 13 -4.04 -13.33 6.91
C PHE A 13 -4.24 -12.59 8.24
N VAL A 14 -4.11 -13.27 9.39
CA VAL A 14 -4.35 -12.65 10.70
C VAL A 14 -3.46 -11.43 10.92
N SER A 15 -2.17 -11.53 10.59
CA SER A 15 -1.23 -10.41 10.72
C SER A 15 -1.57 -9.21 9.82
N SER A 16 -2.06 -9.44 8.60
CA SER A 16 -2.52 -8.37 7.70
C SER A 16 -3.72 -7.60 8.24
N PHE A 17 -4.58 -8.27 9.02
CA PHE A 17 -5.74 -7.66 9.67
C PHE A 17 -5.41 -6.98 11.01
N SER A 18 -4.16 -7.00 11.48
CA SER A 18 -3.77 -6.38 12.75
C SER A 18 -4.17 -4.90 12.88
N PRO A 19 -3.96 -4.04 11.87
CA PRO A 19 -4.36 -2.64 11.99
C PRO A 19 -5.88 -2.51 12.13
N LEU A 20 -6.64 -3.37 11.45
CA LEU A 20 -8.10 -3.41 11.55
C LEU A 20 -8.56 -3.82 12.95
N MET A 21 -7.93 -4.86 13.50
CA MET A 21 -8.21 -5.36 14.85
C MET A 21 -7.92 -4.30 15.92
N ILE A 22 -6.88 -3.48 15.74
CA ILE A 22 -6.59 -2.35 16.63
C ILE A 22 -7.70 -1.30 16.55
N ILE A 23 -8.11 -0.91 15.33
CA ILE A 23 -9.22 0.04 15.13
C ILE A 23 -10.50 -0.47 15.82
N TRP A 24 -10.88 -1.73 15.57
CA TRP A 24 -12.02 -2.37 16.23
C TRP A 24 -11.89 -2.44 17.75
N GLY A 25 -10.70 -2.74 18.24
CA GLY A 25 -10.43 -2.76 19.67
C GLY A 25 -10.78 -1.43 20.32
N PHE A 26 -10.40 -0.32 19.70
CA PHE A 26 -10.69 1.03 20.22
C PHE A 26 -12.17 1.41 20.09
N GLU A 27 -12.80 1.14 18.95
CA GLU A 27 -14.21 1.46 18.72
C GLU A 27 -15.14 0.70 19.67
N PHE A 28 -14.82 -0.56 19.97
CA PHE A 28 -15.64 -1.43 20.81
C PHE A 28 -15.04 -1.68 22.20
N LYS A 29 -14.17 -0.78 22.68
CA LYS A 29 -13.46 -0.93 23.96
C LYS A 29 -14.37 -1.08 25.18
N GLU A 30 -15.60 -0.57 25.11
CA GLU A 30 -16.58 -0.66 26.20
C GLU A 30 -17.28 -2.02 26.28
N ILE A 31 -17.09 -2.89 25.27
CA ILE A 31 -17.63 -4.25 25.29
C ILE A 31 -16.63 -5.16 25.99
N PHE A 32 -17.11 -5.85 27.03
CA PHE A 32 -16.30 -6.77 27.82
C PHE A 32 -16.72 -8.21 27.57
N PHE A 33 -15.73 -9.08 27.40
CA PHE A 33 -15.89 -10.52 27.46
C PHE A 33 -15.17 -11.04 28.70
N TRP A 34 -15.95 -11.53 29.66
CA TRP A 34 -15.49 -11.88 31.01
C TRP A 34 -14.87 -10.68 31.74
N LYS A 35 -13.53 -10.63 31.84
CA LYS A 35 -12.77 -9.54 32.48
C LYS A 35 -11.93 -8.73 31.50
N LEU A 36 -11.93 -9.12 30.22
CA LEU A 36 -11.14 -8.48 29.18
C LEU A 36 -12.06 -7.69 28.25
N SER A 37 -11.75 -6.42 28.03
CA SER A 37 -12.40 -5.64 26.98
C SER A 37 -11.97 -6.15 25.61
N ILE A 38 -12.84 -5.98 24.59
CA ILE A 38 -12.52 -6.31 23.19
C ILE A 38 -11.19 -5.68 22.77
N PHE A 39 -10.87 -4.47 23.25
CA PHE A 39 -9.58 -3.83 23.03
C PHE A 39 -8.39 -4.71 23.40
N HIS A 40 -8.43 -5.31 24.58
CA HIS A 40 -7.34 -6.15 25.08
C HIS A 40 -7.21 -7.42 24.25
N ILE A 41 -8.35 -8.02 23.89
CA ILE A 41 -8.40 -9.25 23.10
C ILE A 41 -7.80 -9.01 21.71
N THR A 42 -8.25 -7.96 21.01
CA THR A 42 -7.77 -7.66 19.65
C THR A 42 -6.31 -7.21 19.64
N LEU A 43 -5.86 -6.48 20.68
CA LEU A 43 -4.47 -6.08 20.84
C LEU A 43 -3.55 -7.29 21.04
N ILE A 44 -3.93 -8.23 21.91
CA ILE A 44 -3.16 -9.45 22.17
C ILE A 44 -3.04 -10.29 20.90
N ILE A 45 -4.15 -10.51 20.19
CA ILE A 45 -4.16 -11.28 18.94
C ILE A 45 -3.27 -10.61 17.88
N SER A 46 -3.38 -9.29 17.73
CA SER A 46 -2.56 -8.51 16.79
C SER A 46 -1.07 -8.66 17.11
N LEU A 47 -0.67 -8.45 18.36
CA LEU A 47 0.73 -8.58 18.79
C LEU A 47 1.28 -9.99 18.58
N ILE A 48 0.54 -11.03 18.99
CA ILE A 48 0.95 -12.42 18.79
C ILE A 48 1.13 -12.72 17.31
N SER A 49 0.21 -12.27 16.45
CA SER A 49 0.28 -12.52 15.01
C SER A 49 1.48 -11.84 14.36
N ILE A 50 1.78 -10.59 14.72
CA ILE A 50 2.93 -9.83 14.20
C ILE A 50 4.24 -10.46 14.69
N VAL A 51 4.36 -10.74 15.99
CA VAL A 51 5.57 -11.36 16.56
C VAL A 51 5.81 -12.72 15.95
N SER A 52 4.76 -13.53 15.77
CA SER A 52 4.87 -14.85 15.13
C SER A 52 5.33 -14.72 13.68
N LEU A 53 4.76 -13.79 12.90
CA LEU A 53 5.15 -13.55 11.52
C LEU A 53 6.62 -13.13 11.42
N VAL A 54 7.04 -12.15 12.22
CA VAL A 54 8.43 -11.67 12.25
C VAL A 54 9.37 -12.79 12.66
N SER A 55 9.01 -13.58 13.68
CA SER A 55 9.84 -14.69 14.16
C SER A 55 10.05 -15.75 13.08
N ILE A 56 9.01 -16.08 12.29
CA ILE A 56 9.11 -17.04 11.19
C ILE A 56 10.01 -16.51 10.08
N ILE A 57 9.88 -15.23 9.71
CA ILE A 57 10.73 -14.60 8.70
C ILE A 57 12.19 -14.61 9.16
N GLU A 58 12.46 -14.18 10.39
CA GLU A 58 13.81 -14.12 10.95
C GLU A 58 14.41 -15.51 11.22
N SER A 59 13.57 -16.51 11.52
CA SER A 59 14.02 -17.91 11.60
C SER A 59 14.37 -18.44 10.22
N SER A 60 13.59 -18.12 9.20
CA SER A 60 13.85 -18.55 7.81
C SER A 60 15.08 -17.86 7.22
N ARG A 61 15.40 -16.64 7.64
CA ARG A 61 16.63 -15.92 7.26
C ARG A 61 17.90 -16.54 7.84
N ARG A 62 17.77 -17.22 8.98
CA ARG A 62 18.86 -17.92 9.68
C ARG A 62 19.02 -19.38 9.24
N ASP A 63 18.34 -19.80 8.17
CA ASP A 63 18.48 -21.15 7.63
C ASP A 63 19.92 -21.39 7.16
N ASN A 64 20.52 -22.47 7.66
CA ASN A 64 21.91 -22.83 7.40
C ASN A 64 22.09 -23.47 6.01
N ASN A 65 21.00 -23.72 5.26
CA ASN A 65 21.06 -24.26 3.91
C ASN A 65 20.26 -23.44 2.90
N PRO A 66 20.68 -22.19 2.60
CA PRO A 66 19.97 -21.31 1.69
C PRO A 66 20.01 -21.84 0.25
N GLN A 67 18.84 -21.90 -0.39
CA GLN A 67 18.74 -22.21 -1.82
C GLN A 67 19.07 -20.99 -2.66
N ARG A 68 19.84 -21.18 -3.74
CA ARG A 68 20.12 -20.12 -4.72
C ARG A 68 19.04 -20.11 -5.78
N LEU A 69 18.45 -18.95 -6.01
CA LEU A 69 17.45 -18.74 -7.04
C LEU A 69 17.95 -17.66 -8.01
N LYS A 70 17.91 -17.96 -9.32
CA LYS A 70 18.18 -16.97 -10.36
C LYS A 70 16.90 -16.17 -10.63
N ILE A 71 16.98 -14.86 -10.44
CA ILE A 71 15.87 -13.94 -10.70
C ILE A 71 15.82 -13.69 -12.22
N ASN A 72 14.71 -14.05 -12.86
CA ASN A 72 14.51 -13.85 -14.30
C ASN A 72 13.64 -12.61 -14.62
N SER A 73 12.76 -12.24 -13.69
CA SER A 73 11.90 -11.06 -13.79
C SER A 73 11.46 -10.62 -12.39
N ILE A 74 11.13 -9.33 -12.25
CA ILE A 74 10.54 -8.76 -11.04
C ILE A 74 9.24 -8.11 -11.49
N GLU A 75 8.13 -8.52 -10.88
CA GLU A 75 6.82 -7.95 -11.14
C GLU A 75 6.40 -7.10 -9.93
N ASP A 76 5.93 -5.88 -10.20
CA ASP A 76 5.46 -4.97 -9.16
C ASP A 76 4.02 -5.30 -8.74
N MET A 77 3.88 -5.97 -7.60
CA MET A 77 2.58 -6.36 -7.02
C MET A 77 1.87 -5.22 -6.28
N ASN A 78 2.48 -4.03 -6.23
CA ASN A 78 1.98 -2.92 -5.42
C ASN A 78 0.58 -2.43 -5.83
N LYS A 79 0.20 -2.62 -7.09
CA LYS A 79 -1.10 -2.16 -7.62
C LYS A 79 -2.30 -2.85 -6.96
N VAL A 80 -2.12 -4.03 -6.36
CA VAL A 80 -3.18 -4.81 -5.71
C VAL A 80 -3.52 -4.25 -4.31
N HIS A 81 -2.69 -3.39 -3.74
CA HIS A 81 -2.85 -2.92 -2.36
C HIS A 81 -4.02 -1.94 -2.15
N ILE A 82 -4.51 -1.24 -3.18
CA ILE A 82 -5.68 -0.35 -3.06
C ILE A 82 -6.95 -1.15 -2.76
N GLU A 83 -7.17 -2.28 -3.44
CA GLU A 83 -8.35 -3.10 -3.23
C GLU A 83 -8.39 -3.65 -1.79
N TYR A 84 -7.21 -3.97 -1.26
CA TYR A 84 -7.05 -4.34 0.15
C TYR A 84 -7.40 -3.19 1.11
N LEU A 85 -7.13 -1.93 0.75
CA LEU A 85 -7.45 -0.77 1.60
C LEU A 85 -8.96 -0.58 1.79
N LEU A 86 -9.81 -0.98 0.84
CA LEU A 86 -11.27 -0.93 1.02
C LEU A 86 -11.74 -1.74 2.23
N THR A 87 -11.04 -2.82 2.59
CA THR A 87 -11.41 -3.63 3.77
C THR A 87 -11.28 -2.84 5.08
N TYR A 88 -10.39 -1.83 5.11
CA TYR A 88 -10.22 -0.97 6.28
C TYR A 88 -11.32 0.10 6.39
N VAL A 89 -11.89 0.51 5.25
CA VAL A 89 -13.01 1.47 5.20
C VAL A 89 -14.29 0.88 5.79
N PHE A 90 -14.52 -0.44 5.59
CA PHE A 90 -15.72 -1.14 6.06
C PHE A 90 -15.99 -0.98 7.56
N VAL A 91 -14.93 -0.81 8.36
CA VAL A 91 -14.99 -0.68 9.81
C VAL A 91 -15.62 0.62 10.29
N PHE A 92 -15.66 1.63 9.43
CA PHE A 92 -16.28 2.92 9.76
C PHE A 92 -17.75 3.02 9.36
N LEU A 93 -18.26 2.08 8.56
CA LEU A 93 -19.66 2.10 8.09
C LEU A 93 -20.72 1.99 9.20
N PRO A 94 -20.53 1.24 10.31
CA PRO A 94 -21.57 1.08 11.31
C PRO A 94 -21.55 2.13 12.43
N THR A 95 -20.56 3.04 12.51
CA THR A 95 -20.39 3.93 13.66
C THR A 95 -20.66 5.40 13.32
N SER A 96 -21.62 6.02 14.00
CA SER A 96 -21.90 7.46 13.88
C SER A 96 -20.89 8.34 14.64
N ASN A 97 -20.14 7.75 15.58
CA ASN A 97 -19.17 8.42 16.45
C ASN A 97 -17.80 7.74 16.38
N ILE A 98 -17.16 7.84 15.22
CA ILE A 98 -15.82 7.30 15.01
C ILE A 98 -14.83 8.02 15.94
N SER A 99 -14.01 7.27 16.67
CA SER A 99 -12.94 7.84 17.48
C SER A 99 -11.90 8.53 16.60
N ILE A 100 -11.45 9.73 17.00
CA ILE A 100 -10.36 10.43 16.32
C ILE A 100 -9.09 9.58 16.25
N PHE A 101 -8.87 8.74 17.26
CA PHE A 101 -7.74 7.81 17.28
C PHE A 101 -7.86 6.76 16.17
N SER A 102 -9.04 6.14 16.02
CA SER A 102 -9.33 5.16 14.98
C SER A 102 -9.16 5.75 13.58
N PHE A 103 -9.63 6.98 13.39
CA PHE A 103 -9.45 7.72 12.15
C PHE A 103 -7.97 7.99 11.86
N LEU A 104 -7.19 8.41 12.85
CA LEU A 104 -5.75 8.64 12.69
C LEU A 104 -4.99 7.35 12.34
N VAL A 105 -5.31 6.22 13.00
CA VAL A 105 -4.73 4.92 12.67
C VAL A 105 -5.05 4.52 11.23
N PHE A 106 -6.30 4.70 10.79
CA PHE A 106 -6.69 4.43 9.41
C PHE A 106 -5.94 5.31 8.40
N ILE A 107 -5.86 6.62 8.63
CA ILE A 107 -5.09 7.53 7.76
C ILE A 107 -3.61 7.15 7.74
N MET A 108 -3.04 6.71 8.85
CA MET A 108 -1.65 6.25 8.91
C MET A 108 -1.43 4.99 8.08
N VAL A 109 -2.32 3.99 8.18
CA VAL A 109 -2.26 2.77 7.34
C VAL A 109 -2.40 3.14 5.87
N LEU A 110 -3.37 3.99 5.54
CA LEU A 110 -3.59 4.49 4.19
C LEU A 110 -2.34 5.18 3.64
N LEU A 111 -1.71 6.05 4.42
CA LEU A 111 -0.49 6.76 4.05
C LEU A 111 0.68 5.79 3.79
N ILE A 112 0.90 4.81 4.67
CA ILE A 112 1.98 3.83 4.51
C ILE A 112 1.79 3.03 3.22
N VAL A 113 0.57 2.56 2.97
CA VAL A 113 0.25 1.81 1.75
C VAL A 113 0.40 2.71 0.53
N TYR A 114 -0.08 3.95 0.58
CA TYR A 114 0.04 4.92 -0.50
C TYR A 114 1.50 5.18 -0.89
N LEU A 115 2.36 5.44 0.10
CA LEU A 115 3.78 5.69 -0.10
C LEU A 115 4.52 4.47 -0.67
N LYS A 116 4.11 3.25 -0.30
CA LYS A 116 4.73 2.03 -0.81
C LYS A 116 4.21 1.60 -2.18
N SER A 117 2.97 1.95 -2.52
CA SER A 117 2.29 1.32 -3.64
C SER A 117 2.48 2.02 -4.99
N ASN A 118 3.45 2.94 -5.11
CA ASN A 118 3.68 3.77 -6.30
C ASN A 118 2.39 4.43 -6.83
N LEU A 119 1.43 4.78 -5.97
CA LEU A 119 0.08 5.24 -6.35
C LEU A 119 0.00 6.68 -6.84
N ILE A 120 1.15 7.28 -7.16
CA ILE A 120 1.20 8.65 -7.70
C ILE A 120 0.34 8.79 -8.97
N TYR A 121 0.11 7.69 -9.69
CA TYR A 121 -0.72 7.63 -10.90
C TYR A 121 -2.21 7.94 -10.68
N VAL A 122 -2.73 7.82 -9.45
CA VAL A 122 -4.17 7.94 -9.16
C VAL A 122 -4.46 9.19 -8.31
N ASN A 123 -3.61 10.21 -8.35
CA ASN A 123 -3.79 11.41 -7.54
C ASN A 123 -5.02 12.22 -8.01
N PRO A 124 -6.14 12.24 -7.25
CA PRO A 124 -7.37 12.88 -7.70
C PRO A 124 -7.24 14.40 -7.79
N VAL A 125 -6.34 15.02 -7.02
CA VAL A 125 -6.11 16.47 -7.11
C VAL A 125 -5.43 16.82 -8.44
N LEU A 126 -4.48 16.01 -8.89
CA LEU A 126 -3.88 16.19 -10.21
C LEU A 126 -4.95 16.03 -11.30
N SER A 127 -5.80 15.00 -11.20
CA SER A 127 -6.90 14.79 -12.14
C SER A 127 -7.91 15.95 -12.16
N LEU A 128 -8.28 16.47 -10.98
CA LEU A 128 -9.15 17.65 -10.86
C LEU A 128 -8.51 18.91 -11.45
N LEU A 129 -7.19 19.01 -11.42
CA LEU A 129 -6.42 20.07 -12.06
C LEU A 129 -6.09 19.79 -13.54
N PHE A 130 -6.74 18.78 -14.15
CA PHE A 130 -6.56 18.35 -15.53
C PHE A 130 -5.13 17.91 -15.87
N TYR A 131 -4.41 17.36 -14.90
CA TYR A 131 -3.13 16.68 -15.11
C TYR A 131 -3.34 15.16 -15.10
N ASP A 132 -2.85 14.53 -16.15
CA ASP A 132 -2.65 13.10 -16.24
C ASP A 132 -1.26 12.72 -15.75
N VAL A 133 -1.16 11.58 -15.06
CA VAL A 133 0.11 10.96 -14.68
C VAL A 133 0.26 9.69 -15.51
N VAL A 134 1.24 9.68 -16.41
CA VAL A 134 1.49 8.56 -17.33
C VAL A 134 2.86 7.93 -17.06
N LYS A 135 2.91 6.61 -17.19
CA LYS A 135 4.17 5.86 -17.13
C LYS A 135 4.68 5.68 -18.55
N LEU A 136 5.87 6.21 -18.84
CA LEU A 136 6.54 6.07 -20.12
C LEU A 136 7.73 5.11 -19.98
N LYS A 137 8.05 4.39 -21.06
CA LYS A 137 9.27 3.60 -21.20
C LYS A 137 10.17 4.31 -22.20
N SER A 138 11.33 4.77 -21.75
CA SER A 138 12.32 5.45 -22.59
C SER A 138 13.63 4.68 -22.57
N GLU A 139 14.00 4.13 -23.72
CA GLU A 139 15.26 3.43 -24.07
C GLU A 139 15.72 2.26 -23.17
N ASP A 140 15.58 2.33 -21.84
CA ASP A 140 15.64 1.23 -20.87
C ASP A 140 15.11 1.64 -19.47
N GLU A 141 14.60 2.87 -19.32
CA GLU A 141 14.14 3.43 -18.05
C GLU A 141 12.61 3.61 -18.06
N GLU A 142 12.00 3.36 -16.90
CA GLU A 142 10.60 3.67 -16.66
C GLU A 142 10.51 5.04 -15.98
N ILE A 143 9.90 6.00 -16.66
CA ILE A 143 9.71 7.36 -16.14
C ILE A 143 8.23 7.66 -15.92
N ILE A 144 7.96 8.56 -14.98
CA ILE A 144 6.62 9.09 -14.69
C ILE A 144 6.54 10.50 -15.25
N LEU A 145 5.59 10.75 -16.13
CA LEU A 145 5.33 12.06 -16.71
C LEU A 145 3.98 12.60 -16.20
N ILE A 146 3.99 13.84 -15.72
CA ILE A 146 2.80 14.63 -15.42
C ILE A 146 2.55 15.57 -16.62
N THR A 147 1.42 15.41 -17.30
CA THR A 147 1.08 16.10 -18.55
C THR A 147 -0.39 16.50 -18.57
N ARG A 148 -0.77 17.49 -19.37
CA ARG A 148 -2.19 17.80 -19.68
C ARG A 148 -2.63 17.27 -21.04
N ARG A 149 -1.75 16.58 -21.76
CA ARG A 149 -1.87 16.24 -23.18
C ARG A 149 -1.76 14.74 -23.41
N LYS A 150 -2.14 13.91 -22.43
CA LYS A 150 -2.00 12.45 -22.49
C LYS A 150 -2.50 11.85 -23.80
N ASP A 151 -3.69 12.26 -24.26
CA ASP A 151 -4.30 11.74 -25.49
C ASP A 151 -3.61 12.20 -26.78
N ASN A 152 -2.79 13.25 -26.71
CA ASN A 152 -2.01 13.79 -27.82
C ASN A 152 -0.54 13.34 -27.79
N LEU A 153 -0.13 12.49 -26.83
CA LEU A 153 1.23 11.96 -26.80
C LEU A 153 1.42 10.96 -27.94
N ILE A 154 2.35 11.27 -28.85
CA ILE A 154 2.68 10.38 -29.97
C ILE A 154 3.93 9.57 -29.63
N LYS A 155 3.93 8.28 -29.99
CA LYS A 155 5.11 7.42 -29.81
C LYS A 155 6.28 7.98 -30.64
N ASN A 156 7.47 8.05 -30.04
CA ASN A 156 8.70 8.63 -30.60
C ASN A 156 8.68 10.16 -30.81
N GLU A 157 7.76 10.89 -30.18
CA GLU A 157 7.79 12.34 -30.14
C GLU A 157 8.83 12.86 -29.13
N ASN A 158 9.51 13.95 -29.47
CA ASN A 158 10.39 14.66 -28.54
C ASN A 158 9.58 15.67 -27.72
N ILE A 159 9.41 15.40 -26.43
CA ILE A 159 8.72 16.28 -25.49
C ILE A 159 9.70 17.03 -24.58
N LYS A 160 9.44 18.32 -24.33
CA LYS A 160 10.21 19.11 -23.36
C LYS A 160 9.69 18.85 -21.95
N ILE A 161 10.57 18.34 -21.10
CA ILE A 161 10.24 17.97 -19.73
C ILE A 161 11.12 18.73 -18.73
N SER A 162 10.54 19.09 -17.59
CA SER A 162 11.28 19.55 -16.41
C SER A 162 11.30 18.45 -15.34
N ILE A 163 12.42 18.29 -14.66
CA ILE A 163 12.58 17.32 -13.58
C ILE A 163 11.84 17.83 -12.33
N LEU A 164 10.93 17.02 -11.80
CA LEU A 164 10.31 17.25 -10.49
C LEU A 164 11.01 16.44 -9.40
N SER A 165 11.38 15.20 -9.69
CA SER A 165 12.11 14.28 -8.82
C SER A 165 12.82 13.22 -9.67
N LYS A 166 13.62 12.35 -9.03
CA LYS A 166 14.17 11.16 -9.69
C LYS A 166 13.03 10.36 -10.32
N ASP A 167 13.14 10.12 -11.63
CA ASP A 167 12.17 9.41 -12.48
C ASP A 167 10.78 10.07 -12.59
N VAL A 168 10.58 11.29 -12.09
CA VAL A 168 9.31 12.04 -12.17
C VAL A 168 9.53 13.39 -12.87
N PHE A 169 8.81 13.57 -13.96
CA PHE A 169 8.95 14.71 -14.85
C PHE A 169 7.61 15.41 -15.07
N VAL A 170 7.65 16.71 -15.34
CA VAL A 170 6.48 17.52 -15.69
C VAL A 170 6.68 18.05 -17.10
N GLU A 171 5.65 17.92 -17.94
CA GLU A 171 5.66 18.49 -19.28
C GLU A 171 5.67 20.03 -19.20
N THR A 172 6.60 20.65 -19.94
CA THR A 172 6.70 22.11 -20.05
C THR A 172 6.13 22.59 -21.37
N LYS A 173 5.39 23.71 -21.35
CA LYS A 173 5.00 24.39 -22.58
C LYS A 173 6.25 24.95 -23.26
N GLU A 174 6.27 24.89 -24.58
CA GLU A 174 7.25 25.62 -25.37
C GLU A 174 7.10 27.11 -25.03
N ASN A 175 8.17 27.74 -24.55
CA ASN A 175 8.22 29.20 -24.48
C ASN A 175 8.04 29.71 -25.91
N GLU A 176 6.84 30.16 -26.26
CA GLU A 176 6.64 31.10 -27.34
C GLU A 176 7.46 32.34 -26.96
N ARG A 177 8.62 32.47 -27.60
CA ARG A 177 9.45 33.68 -27.56
C ARG A 177 8.76 34.80 -28.31
#